data_AF-A0A9E5BKU2-F1
#
_entry.id   AF-A0A9E5BKU2-F1
#
_cell.length_a   1.000
_cell.length_b   1.000
_cell.length_c   1.000
_cell.angle_alpha   90.00
_cell.angle_beta   90.00
_cell.angle_gamma   90.00
#
_symmetry.space_group_name_H-M   'P 1'
#
loop_
_entity.id
_entity.type
_entity.pdbx_description
1 polymer ?
#
loop_
_entity_poly.entity_id
_entity_poly.type
_entity_poly.pdbx_seq_one_letter_code
_entity_poly.pdbx_strand_id
1 'polypeptide(L)'
;AEMKKYGVRSVAICPGPVSTNFSKAAGFISSTGLGGQTADECADESLKAMAKNRPQVITGWKNKLLGMFSARLPKPWAAAIGLKMIQRLKLDRFIKK
;
A
#
# COMPACT_ATOMS: atom_id res chain seq x y z
N ALA A 1 13.57 -15.30 0.79
CA ALA A 1 14.21 -14.00 1.06
C ALA A 1 15.68 -14.13 0.68
N GLU A 2 16.13 -13.38 -0.31
CA GLU A 2 17.47 -13.50 -0.94
C GLU A 2 18.62 -13.33 0.05
N MET A 3 18.40 -12.55 1.12
CA MET A 3 19.41 -12.21 2.12
C MET A 3 19.48 -13.18 3.31
N LYS A 4 18.63 -14.23 3.34
CA LYS A 4 18.59 -15.19 4.46
C LYS A 4 19.92 -15.91 4.67
N LYS A 5 20.65 -16.19 3.58
CA LYS A 5 21.98 -16.83 3.61
C LYS A 5 23.05 -16.00 4.32
N TYR A 6 22.87 -14.69 4.43
CA TYR A 6 23.80 -13.76 5.07
C TYR A 6 23.35 -13.36 6.49
N GLY A 7 22.31 -13.99 7.04
CA GLY A 7 21.75 -13.61 8.35
C GLY A 7 21.04 -12.25 8.35
N VAL A 8 20.88 -11.61 7.18
CA VAL A 8 20.25 -10.30 7.04
C VAL A 8 18.74 -10.47 6.88
N ARG A 9 17.98 -9.70 7.66
CA ARG A 9 16.52 -9.69 7.65
C ARG A 9 16.01 -8.60 6.71
N SER A 10 15.16 -8.98 5.76
CA SER A 10 14.49 -8.07 4.83
C SER A 10 12.99 -8.02 5.14
N VAL A 11 12.40 -6.82 5.19
CA VAL A 11 10.95 -6.63 5.25
C VAL A 11 10.47 -5.88 4.01
N ALA A 12 9.36 -6.31 3.43
CA ALA A 12 8.63 -5.55 2.43
C ALA A 12 7.50 -4.75 3.11
N ILE A 13 7.54 -3.42 3.00
CA ILE A 13 6.50 -2.52 3.51
C ILE A 13 5.67 -2.07 2.31
N CYS A 14 4.36 -2.35 2.34
CA CYS A 14 3.43 -2.06 1.26
C CYS A 14 2.31 -1.17 1.80
N PRO A 15 2.54 0.15 1.98
CA PRO A 15 1.52 1.05 2.48
C PRO A 15 0.50 1.39 1.40
N GLY A 16 -0.72 1.72 1.81
CA GLY A 16 -1.66 2.42 0.95
C GLY A 16 -1.31 3.91 0.82
N PRO A 17 -2.25 4.78 0.38
CA PRO A 17 -2.02 6.21 0.33
C PRO A 17 -1.61 6.77 1.70
N VAL A 18 -0.41 7.35 1.77
CA VAL A 18 0.11 7.97 3.00
C VAL A 18 0.04 9.49 2.84
N SER A 19 -0.47 10.15 3.88
CA SER A 19 -0.51 11.61 3.95
C SER A 19 0.88 12.13 4.28
N THR A 20 1.61 12.54 3.24
CA THR A 20 2.94 13.15 3.34
C THR A 20 2.95 14.51 2.66
N ASN A 21 3.95 15.35 2.98
CA ASN A 21 4.15 16.61 2.26
C ASN A 21 4.38 16.39 0.76
N PHE A 22 5.01 15.28 0.37
CA PHE A 22 5.14 14.90 -1.04
C PHE A 22 3.79 14.62 -1.69
N SER A 23 2.92 13.82 -1.04
CA SER A 23 1.57 13.52 -1.54
C SER A 23 0.74 14.80 -1.70
N LYS A 24 0.86 15.74 -0.76
CA LYS A 24 0.21 17.05 -0.82
C LYS A 24 0.74 17.90 -1.98
N ALA A 25 2.06 17.96 -2.16
CA ALA A 25 2.71 18.70 -3.25
C ALA A 25 2.41 18.11 -4.63
N ALA A 26 2.27 16.78 -4.72
CA ALA A 26 1.89 16.06 -5.93
C ALA A 26 0.40 16.24 -6.32
N GLY A 27 -0.35 17.09 -5.60
CA GLY A 27 -1.75 17.40 -5.94
C GLY A 27 -2.74 16.29 -5.58
N PHE A 28 -2.36 15.33 -4.74
CA PHE A 28 -3.31 14.40 -4.14
C PHE A 28 -4.10 15.14 -3.05
N ILE A 29 -5.10 15.91 -3.49
CA ILE A 29 -6.01 16.66 -2.63
C ILE A 29 -6.93 15.65 -1.96
N SER A 30 -6.79 15.57 -0.63
CA SER A 30 -7.42 14.60 0.26
C SER A 30 -6.92 13.17 0.07
N SER A 31 -6.58 12.53 1.19
CA SER A 31 -6.57 11.08 1.35
C SER A 31 -7.60 10.50 0.39
N THR A 32 -7.14 9.82 -0.67
CA THR A 32 -7.96 8.99 -1.55
C THR A 32 -9.03 8.39 -0.65
N GLY A 33 -10.33 8.69 -0.87
CA GLY A 33 -11.43 8.62 0.13
C GLY A 33 -11.67 7.29 0.88
N LEU A 34 -10.70 6.37 0.84
CA LEU A 34 -10.51 5.14 1.59
C LEU A 34 -9.72 5.28 2.91
N GLY A 35 -9.41 6.48 3.39
CA GLY A 35 -8.79 6.68 4.71
C GLY A 35 -7.28 6.42 4.69
N GLY A 36 -6.54 7.39 4.17
CA GLY A 36 -5.09 7.40 4.15
C GLY A 36 -4.50 7.49 5.56
N GLN A 37 -3.39 6.78 5.75
CA GLN A 37 -2.62 6.75 7.00
C GLN A 37 -1.72 7.99 7.08
N THR A 38 -1.40 8.49 8.27
CA THR A 38 -0.38 9.54 8.42
C THR A 38 1.03 8.98 8.21
N ALA A 39 1.99 9.85 7.89
CA ALA A 39 3.39 9.44 7.74
C ALA A 39 3.96 8.80 9.01
N ASP A 40 3.65 9.39 10.17
CA ASP A 40 4.15 8.92 11.47
C ASP A 40 3.59 7.55 11.84
N GLU A 41 2.29 7.33 11.63
CA GLU A 41 1.67 6.01 11.86
C GLU A 41 2.25 4.94 10.92
N CYS A 42 2.50 5.29 9.66
CA CYS A 42 3.11 4.37 8.70
C CYS A 42 4.53 3.99 9.13
N ALA A 43 5.32 4.97 9.61
CA ALA A 43 6.68 4.74 10.08
C ALA A 43 6.71 3.87 11.35
N ASP A 44 5.84 4.16 12.32
CA ASP A 44 5.76 3.41 13.58
C ASP A 44 5.30 1.96 13.37
N GLU A 45 4.27 1.74 12.53
CA GLU A 45 3.83 0.38 12.19
C GLU A 45 4.92 -0.41 11.45
N SER A 46 5.66 0.25 10.56
CA SER A 46 6.79 -0.34 9.84
C SER A 46 7.91 -0.76 10.81
N LEU A 47 8.28 0.12 11.74
CA LEU A 47 9.31 -0.16 12.73
C LEU A 47 8.92 -1.31 13.66
N LYS A 48 7.68 -1.31 14.15
CA LYS A 48 7.13 -2.41 14.97
C LYS A 48 7.15 -3.73 14.21
N ALA A 49 6.85 -3.71 12.92
CA ALA A 49 6.82 -4.93 12.13
C ALA A 49 8.22 -5.44 11.75
N MET A 50 9.18 -4.54 11.54
CA MET A 50 10.61 -4.87 11.46
C MET A 50 11.09 -5.56 12.74
N ALA A 51 10.76 -5.00 13.90
CA ALA A 51 11.10 -5.59 15.20
C ALA A 51 10.48 -7.00 15.38
N LYS A 52 9.26 -7.21 14.88
CA LYS A 52 8.53 -8.49 14.95
C LYS A 52 8.96 -9.53 13.90
N ASN A 53 10.03 -9.31 13.14
CA ASN A 53 10.52 -10.25 12.12
C ASN A 53 9.47 -10.63 11.06
N ARG A 54 8.53 -9.74 10.73
CA ARG A 54 7.54 -10.01 9.70
C ARG A 54 8.18 -9.79 8.32
N PRO A 55 8.05 -10.73 7.36
CA PRO A 55 8.66 -10.58 6.04
C PRO A 55 7.89 -9.60 5.12
N GLN A 56 6.60 -9.39 5.36
CA GLN A 56 5.75 -8.47 4.62
C GLN A 56 4.77 -7.78 5.56
N VAL A 57 4.53 -6.49 5.33
CA VAL A 57 3.67 -5.64 6.15
C VAL A 57 2.87 -4.73 5.24
N ILE A 58 1.55 -4.83 5.35
CA ILE A 58 0.62 -3.87 4.74
C ILE A 58 0.15 -2.95 5.87
N THR A 59 0.53 -1.68 5.81
CA THR A 59 0.22 -0.72 6.87
C THR A 59 -1.19 -0.15 6.70
N GLY A 60 -1.85 0.12 7.83
CA GLY A 60 -3.24 0.53 7.90
C GLY A 60 -4.22 -0.66 7.88
N TRP A 61 -5.07 -0.75 8.90
CA TRP A 61 -5.95 -1.90 9.13
C TRP A 61 -6.96 -2.13 7.99
N LYS A 62 -7.46 -1.04 7.38
CA LYS A 62 -8.35 -1.10 6.21
C LYS A 62 -7.65 -1.67 4.97
N ASN A 63 -6.40 -1.29 4.73
CA ASN A 63 -5.59 -1.80 3.61
C ASN A 63 -5.18 -3.25 3.83
N LYS A 64 -4.86 -3.62 5.07
CA LYS A 64 -4.57 -5.01 5.45
C LYS A 64 -5.77 -5.93 5.25
N LEU A 65 -6.97 -5.45 5.57
CA LEU A 65 -8.21 -6.18 5.34
C LEU A 65 -8.48 -6.32 3.83
N LEU A 66 -8.36 -5.24 3.06
CA LEU A 66 -8.51 -5.26 1.61
C LEU A 66 -7.49 -6.19 0.92
N GLY A 67 -6.23 -6.13 1.34
CA GLY A 67 -5.16 -7.00 0.83
C GLY A 67 -5.44 -8.47 1.13
N MET A 68 -5.89 -8.80 2.34
CA MET A 68 -6.25 -10.16 2.72
C MET A 68 -7.45 -10.69 1.94
N PHE A 69 -8.49 -9.86 1.75
CA PHE A 69 -9.64 -10.21 0.90
C PHE A 69 -9.22 -10.40 -0.56
N SER A 70 -8.38 -9.51 -1.12
CA SER A 70 -7.89 -9.64 -2.50
C SER A 70 -7.01 -10.87 -2.71
N ALA A 71 -6.22 -11.27 -1.70
CA ALA A 71 -5.38 -12.46 -1.75
C ALA A 71 -6.21 -13.75 -1.66
N ARG A 72 -7.41 -13.68 -1.06
CA ARG A 72 -8.34 -14.81 -0.94
C ARG A 72 -9.31 -14.91 -2.13
N LEU A 73 -9.58 -13.80 -2.81
CA LEU A 73 -10.42 -13.74 -4.00
C LEU A 73 -9.73 -14.38 -5.22
N PRO A 74 -10.48 -15.06 -6.11
CA PRO A 74 -9.93 -15.57 -7.36
C PRO A 74 -9.29 -14.44 -8.19
N LYS A 75 -8.06 -14.68 -8.66
CA LYS A 75 -7.24 -13.74 -9.45
C LYS A 75 -8.00 -12.99 -10.57
N PRO A 76 -8.90 -13.63 -11.37
CA PRO A 76 -9.62 -12.89 -12.42
C PRO A 76 -10.60 -11.84 -11.89
N TRP A 77 -11.22 -12.09 -10.73
CA TRP A 77 -12.14 -11.15 -10.10
C TRP A 77 -11.40 -9.97 -9.46
N ALA A 78 -10.29 -10.26 -8.77
CA ALA A 78 -9.43 -9.23 -8.21
C ALA A 78 -8.86 -8.31 -9.30
N ALA A 79 -8.46 -8.88 -10.44
CA ALA A 79 -7.98 -8.11 -11.60
C ALA A 79 -9.09 -7.23 -12.21
N ALA A 80 -10.31 -7.75 -12.37
CA ALA A 80 -11.43 -6.98 -12.90
C ALA A 80 -11.83 -5.81 -11.99
N ILE A 81 -11.84 -6.03 -10.67
CA ILE A 81 -12.11 -4.97 -9.67
C ILE A 81 -10.98 -3.94 -9.66
N GLY A 82 -9.72 -4.40 -9.70
CA GLY A 82 -8.55 -3.53 -9.80
C GLY A 82 -8.59 -2.64 -11.03
N LEU A 83 -8.91 -3.19 -12.21
CA LEU A 83 -9.06 -2.43 -13.45
C LEU A 83 -10.14 -1.34 -13.32
N LYS A 84 -11.30 -1.69 -12.76
CA LYS A 84 -12.41 -0.75 -12.55
C LYS A 84 -12.07 0.35 -11.55
N MET A 85 -11.26 0.04 -10.53
CA MET A 85 -10.76 0.98 -9.53
C MET A 85 -9.74 1.95 -10.14
N ILE A 86 -8.80 1.44 -10.94
CA ILE A 86 -7.78 2.21 -11.67
C ILE A 86 -8.45 3.15 -12.68
N GLN A 87 -9.44 2.67 -13.43
CA GLN A 87 -10.25 3.50 -14.33
C GLN A 87 -10.99 4.61 -13.59
N ARG A 88 -11.47 4.35 -12.37
CA ARG A 88 -12.13 5.38 -11.54
C ARG A 88 -11.18 6.45 -10.99
N LEU A 89 -9.88 6.15 -10.88
CA LEU A 89 -8.88 7.09 -10.36
C LEU A 89 -8.42 8.14 -11.39
N LYS A 90 -9.05 8.22 -12.57
CA LYS A 90 -8.73 9.19 -13.64
C LYS A 90 -7.24 9.23 -13.98
N LEU A 91 -6.70 8.08 -14.41
CA LEU A 91 -5.41 8.01 -15.10
C LEU A 91 -5.43 8.58 -16.54
N ASP A 92 -6.60 9.03 -17.03
CA ASP A 92 -6.72 9.77 -18.29
C ASP A 92 -5.96 11.11 -18.29
N ARG A 93 -5.61 11.63 -17.10
CA ARG A 93 -4.84 12.88 -16.98
C ARG A 93 -3.35 12.71 -17.31
N PHE A 94 -2.81 11.48 -17.28
CA PHE A 94 -1.38 11.21 -17.57
C PHE A 94 -1.12 10.47 -18.88
N ILE A 95 -2.13 9.81 -19.46
CA ILE A 95 -1.99 9.05 -20.73
C ILE A 95 -2.11 9.95 -21.97
N LYS A 96 -2.56 11.19 -21.83
CA LYS A 96 -2.61 12.15 -22.93
C LYS A 96 -1.30 12.94 -23.01
N LYS A 97 -0.31 12.38 -23.70
CA LYS A 97 0.82 13.13 -24.25
C LYS A 97 1.03 12.72 -25.70
#